data_AF-A0A7Y0N1X4-F1
#
_entry.id   AF-A0A7Y0N1X4-F1
#
_cell.length_a   1.000
_cell.length_b   1.000
_cell.length_c   1.000
_cell.angle_alpha   90.00
_cell.angle_beta   90.00
_cell.angle_gamma   90.00
#
_symmetry.space_group_name_H-M   'P 1'
#
loop_
_entity.id
_entity.type
_entity.pdbx_description
1 polymer ?
#
loop_
_entity_poly.entity_id
_entity_poly.type
_entity_poly.pdbx_seq_one_letter_code
_entity_poly.pdbx_strand_id
1 'polypeptide(L)'
;MFTGIVEAVGKLTAITPKGEDITVTVEVGKLDMSDVKLGDSIATNGVCLTVVDFGSNYYSADLSLETLNKTGFAAYQVGDKVNLEKAMLPTTRFGGHIVSGHVD
;
A
#
# COMPACT_ATOMS: atom_id res chain seq x y z
N MET A 1 5.11 -8.37 -6.07
CA MET A 1 6.12 -9.12 -5.29
C MET A 1 7.04 -8.12 -4.63
N PHE A 2 7.40 -8.37 -3.38
CA PHE A 2 8.13 -7.44 -2.51
C PHE A 2 9.29 -8.16 -1.81
N THR A 3 10.14 -7.40 -1.14
CA THR A 3 11.32 -7.88 -0.43
C THR A 3 11.16 -7.90 1.10
N GLY A 4 10.12 -7.24 1.62
CA GLY A 4 9.92 -7.04 3.06
C GLY A 4 10.80 -5.94 3.65
N ILE A 5 11.40 -5.10 2.80
CA ILE A 5 12.22 -3.97 3.22
C ILE A 5 11.40 -2.70 3.07
N VAL A 6 11.02 -2.11 4.20
CA VAL A 6 10.25 -0.86 4.24
C VAL A 6 11.10 0.29 3.67
N GLU A 7 10.57 0.96 2.65
CA GLU A 7 11.22 2.10 1.99
C GLU A 7 10.82 3.44 2.63
N ALA A 8 9.59 3.54 3.13
CA ALA A 8 9.08 4.74 3.77
C ALA A 8 7.99 4.43 4.81
N VAL A 9 7.73 5.41 5.67
CA VAL A 9 6.55 5.42 6.55
C VAL A 9 5.61 6.52 6.06
N GLY A 10 4.40 6.11 5.69
CA GLY A 10 3.30 6.98 5.29
C GLY A 10 2.27 7.16 6.40
N LYS A 11 1.15 7.79 6.04
CA LYS A 11 0.00 8.04 6.93
C LYS A 11 -1.32 7.87 6.17
N LEU A 12 -2.28 7.16 6.75
CA LEU A 12 -3.64 7.12 6.22
C LEU A 12 -4.30 8.50 6.39
N THR A 13 -4.72 9.11 5.27
CA THR A 13 -5.34 10.44 5.26
C THR A 13 -6.83 10.41 4.97
N ALA A 14 -7.33 9.36 4.31
CA ALA A 14 -8.74 9.17 4.06
C ALA A 14 -9.11 7.68 4.04
N ILE A 15 -10.33 7.39 4.51
CA ILE A 15 -10.99 6.09 4.36
C ILE A 15 -12.43 6.40 3.91
N THR A 16 -12.76 6.04 2.68
CA THR A 16 -14.04 6.37 2.05
C THR A 16 -14.82 5.08 1.76
N PRO A 17 -16.00 4.88 2.37
CA PRO A 17 -16.83 3.70 2.07
C PRO A 17 -17.29 3.66 0.61
N LYS A 18 -17.32 2.46 0.02
CA LYS A 18 -17.74 2.18 -1.35
C LYS A 18 -18.53 0.86 -1.40
N GLY A 19 -19.71 0.86 -0.77
CA GLY A 19 -20.47 -0.38 -0.57
C GLY A 19 -19.86 -1.21 0.56
N GLU A 20 -19.53 -2.48 0.29
CA GLU A 20 -18.81 -3.36 1.21
C GLU A 20 -17.29 -3.15 1.18
N ASP A 21 -16.80 -2.45 0.16
CA ASP A 21 -15.40 -2.11 -0.04
C ASP A 21 -15.10 -0.70 0.50
N ILE A 22 -13.82 -0.36 0.58
CA ILE A 22 -13.37 1.00 0.91
C ILE A 22 -12.32 1.47 -0.09
N THR A 23 -12.24 2.79 -0.29
CA THR A 23 -11.06 3.43 -0.86
C THR A 23 -10.25 4.06 0.27
N VAL A 24 -8.97 3.74 0.36
CA VAL A 24 -8.04 4.41 1.29
C VAL A 24 -7.15 5.37 0.51
N THR A 25 -6.79 6.48 1.15
CA THR A 25 -5.74 7.39 0.66
C THR A 25 -4.62 7.43 1.67
N VAL A 26 -3.39 7.29 1.17
CA VAL A 26 -2.17 7.24 1.96
C VAL A 26 -1.24 8.36 1.51
N GLU A 27 -0.87 9.24 2.44
CA GLU A 27 0.26 10.15 2.29
C GLU A 27 1.56 9.33 2.37
N VAL A 28 2.42 9.45 1.35
CA VAL A 28 3.54 8.50 1.14
C VAL A 28 4.85 8.88 1.85
N GLY A 29 4.87 10.02 2.55
CA GLY A 29 6.03 10.49 3.28
C GLY A 29 7.24 10.71 2.36
N LYS A 30 8.26 9.85 2.50
CA LYS A 30 9.52 9.92 1.74
C LYS A 30 9.60 8.92 0.57
N LEU A 31 8.53 8.16 0.31
CA LEU A 31 8.54 7.20 -0.80
C LEU A 31 8.68 7.97 -2.12
N ASP A 32 9.61 7.53 -2.97
CA ASP A 32 9.77 8.11 -4.30
C ASP A 32 8.64 7.64 -5.22
N MET A 33 7.79 8.59 -5.64
CA MET A 33 6.64 8.37 -6.53
C MET A 33 6.94 8.66 -8.00
N SER A 34 8.18 9.02 -8.35
CA SER A 34 8.54 9.49 -9.70
C SER A 34 8.40 8.42 -10.80
N ASP A 35 8.42 7.14 -10.44
CA ASP A 35 8.29 6.00 -11.34
C ASP A 35 6.95 5.25 -11.17
N VAL A 36 6.08 5.69 -10.24
CA VAL A 36 4.78 5.06 -9.97
C VAL A 36 3.78 5.39 -11.06
N LYS A 37 2.98 4.39 -11.44
CA LYS A 37 1.90 4.49 -12.43
C LYS A 37 0.60 3.93 -11.88
N LEU A 38 -0.52 4.32 -12.51
CA LEU A 38 -1.80 3.67 -12.27
C LEU A 38 -1.69 2.16 -12.55
N GLY A 39 -2.20 1.36 -11.64
CA GLY A 39 -2.12 -0.11 -11.70
C GLY A 39 -0.86 -0.71 -11.07
N ASP A 40 0.13 0.09 -10.66
CA ASP A 40 1.27 -0.42 -9.91
C ASP A 40 0.86 -0.90 -8.51
N SER A 41 1.70 -1.71 -7.90
CA SER A 41 1.46 -2.27 -6.56
C SER A 41 2.38 -1.67 -5.50
N ILE A 42 1.79 -1.21 -4.40
CA ILE A 42 2.49 -0.72 -3.22
C ILE A 42 2.03 -1.57 -2.02
N ALA A 43 2.98 -2.20 -1.33
CA ALA A 43 2.69 -2.90 -0.09
C ALA A 43 2.50 -1.87 1.04
N THR A 44 1.36 -1.96 1.72
CA THR A 44 0.96 -1.06 2.82
C THR A 44 0.79 -1.88 4.08
N ASN A 45 1.73 -1.76 5.02
CA ASN A 45 1.88 -2.70 6.13
C ASN A 45 1.88 -4.17 5.66
N GLY A 46 2.53 -4.43 4.52
CA GLY A 46 2.62 -5.78 3.92
C GLY A 46 1.43 -6.19 3.05
N VAL A 47 0.35 -5.41 2.99
CA VAL A 47 -0.80 -5.69 2.11
C VAL A 47 -0.54 -5.13 0.72
N CYS A 48 -0.55 -5.97 -0.31
CA CYS A 48 -0.38 -5.54 -1.70
C CYS A 48 -1.62 -4.75 -2.16
N LEU A 49 -1.46 -3.44 -2.38
CA LEU A 49 -2.54 -2.58 -2.85
C LEU A 49 -2.23 -2.04 -4.24
N THR A 50 -3.23 -2.06 -5.12
CA THR A 50 -3.14 -1.52 -6.48
C THR A 50 -3.44 -0.01 -6.46
N VAL A 51 -2.56 0.78 -7.06
CA VAL A 51 -2.72 2.24 -7.19
C VAL A 51 -3.86 2.56 -8.16
N VAL A 52 -4.94 3.19 -7.66
CA VAL A 52 -6.09 3.62 -8.47
C VAL A 52 -6.14 5.13 -8.70
N ASP A 53 -5.42 5.91 -7.88
CA ASP A 53 -5.17 7.34 -8.04
C ASP A 53 -3.86 7.68 -7.31
N PHE A 54 -3.12 8.70 -7.76
CA PHE A 54 -1.91 9.14 -7.08
C PHE A 54 -1.49 10.56 -7.46
N GLY A 55 -0.70 11.18 -6.58
CA GLY A 55 0.00 12.43 -6.80
C GLY A 55 1.45 12.34 -6.34
N SER A 56 2.13 13.48 -6.22
CA SER A 56 3.54 13.52 -5.81
C SER A 56 3.77 13.08 -4.36
N ASN A 57 2.75 13.13 -3.51
CA ASN A 57 2.85 12.85 -2.07
C ASN A 57 1.76 11.89 -1.55
N TYR A 58 0.95 11.29 -2.42
CA TYR A 58 -0.11 10.37 -2.02
C TYR A 58 -0.39 9.30 -3.08
N TYR A 59 -1.01 8.20 -2.66
CA TYR A 59 -1.76 7.31 -3.55
C TYR A 59 -3.07 6.88 -2.88
N SER A 60 -3.99 6.39 -3.70
CA SER A 60 -5.22 5.75 -3.24
C SER A 60 -5.31 4.33 -3.78
N ALA A 61 -6.00 3.47 -3.02
CA ALA A 61 -6.27 2.09 -3.38
C ALA A 61 -7.66 1.67 -2.93
N ASP A 62 -8.31 0.82 -3.73
CA ASP A 62 -9.56 0.16 -3.36
C ASP A 62 -9.25 -1.17 -2.65
N LEU A 63 -9.87 -1.40 -1.50
CA LEU A 63 -9.73 -2.60 -0.69
C LEU A 63 -11.05 -3.36 -0.68
N SER A 64 -10.97 -4.64 -1.01
CA SER A 64 -12.11 -5.55 -0.94
C SER A 64 -12.47 -5.88 0.51
N LEU A 65 -13.72 -6.27 0.74
CA LEU A 65 -14.16 -6.83 2.03
C LEU A 65 -13.24 -7.96 2.55
N GLU A 66 -12.75 -8.85 1.68
CA GLU A 66 -11.78 -9.90 2.07
C GLU A 66 -10.48 -9.29 2.63
N THR A 67 -9.95 -8.25 1.96
CA THR A 67 -8.76 -7.54 2.43
C THR A 67 -8.99 -6.93 3.80
N LEU A 68 -10.17 -6.35 4.04
CA LEU A 68 -10.53 -5.80 5.35
C LEU A 68 -10.58 -6.90 6.41
N ASN A 69 -11.22 -8.03 6.12
CA ASN A 69 -11.38 -9.14 7.06
C ASN A 69 -10.06 -9.83 7.42
N LYS A 70 -9.06 -9.77 6.54
CA LYS A 70 -7.78 -10.49 6.68
C LYS A 70 -6.61 -9.65 7.15
N THR A 71 -6.78 -8.33 7.26
CA THR A 71 -5.66 -7.42 7.52
C THR A 71 -5.98 -6.42 8.61
N GLY A 72 -4.96 -5.67 9.04
CA GLY A 72 -5.13 -4.59 10.02
C GLY A 72 -6.07 -3.47 9.54
N PHE A 73 -6.42 -3.40 8.25
CA PHE A 73 -7.32 -2.37 7.72
C PHE A 73 -8.73 -2.39 8.32
N ALA A 74 -9.18 -3.49 8.92
CA ALA A 74 -10.43 -3.52 9.69
C ALA A 74 -10.38 -2.62 10.95
N ALA A 75 -9.20 -2.34 11.48
CA ALA A 75 -9.01 -1.57 12.71
C ALA A 75 -8.30 -0.22 12.48
N TYR A 76 -7.73 0.01 11.31
CA TYR A 76 -7.03 1.26 11.01
C TYR A 76 -8.00 2.44 10.90
N GLN A 77 -7.49 3.60 11.30
CA GLN A 77 -8.18 4.88 11.24
C GLN A 77 -7.34 5.94 10.54
N VAL A 78 -8.00 7.01 10.10
CA VAL A 78 -7.31 8.20 9.57
C VAL A 78 -6.34 8.73 10.62
N GLY A 79 -5.10 8.97 10.21
CA GLY A 79 -4.00 9.39 11.07
C GLY A 79 -3.00 8.28 11.42
N ASP A 80 -3.37 7.01 11.25
CA ASP A 80 -2.47 5.88 11.50
C ASP A 80 -1.27 5.90 10.54
N LYS A 81 -0.10 5.51 11.07
CA LYS A 81 1.13 5.34 10.29
C LYS A 81 1.17 3.97 9.65
N VAL A 82 1.67 3.92 8.41
CA VAL A 82 1.80 2.67 7.65
C VAL A 82 3.18 2.56 7.02
N ASN A 83 3.75 1.35 7.02
CA ASN A 83 4.97 1.01 6.30
C ASN A 83 4.65 0.86 4.81
N LEU A 84 5.53 1.39 3.96
CA LEU A 84 5.37 1.38 2.51
C LEU A 84 6.58 0.73 1.83
N GLU A 85 6.31 -0.08 0.82
CA GLU A 85 7.30 -0.71 -0.06
C GLU A 85 6.72 -0.82 -1.47
N LYS A 86 7.47 -0.42 -2.50
CA LYS A 86 7.03 -0.57 -3.90
C LYS A 86 7.27 -2.00 -4.36
N ALA A 87 6.48 -2.47 -5.31
CA ALA A 87 6.76 -3.75 -5.95
C ALA A 87 8.15 -3.74 -6.59
N MET A 88 8.91 -4.81 -6.39
CA MET A 88 10.27 -4.89 -6.90
C MET A 88 10.28 -4.99 -8.43
N LEU A 89 11.25 -4.34 -9.08
CA LEU A 89 11.54 -4.59 -10.49
C LEU A 89 12.24 -5.94 -10.66
N PRO A 90 12.13 -6.60 -11.83
CA PRO A 90 12.86 -7.84 -12.12
C PRO A 90 14.39 -7.71 -12.02
N THR A 91 14.90 -6.48 -12.14
CA THR A 91 16.33 -6.14 -12.08
C THR A 91 16.80 -5.72 -10.70
N THR A 92 15.89 -5.52 -9.74
CA THR A 92 16.23 -5.07 -8.39
C THR A 92 16.86 -6.21 -7.58
N ARG A 93 17.77 -5.87 -6.66
CA ARG A 93 18.36 -6.84 -5.74
C ARG A 93 17.32 -7.37 -4.74
N PHE A 94 17.31 -8.68 -4.54
CA PHE A 94 16.58 -9.34 -3.46
C PHE A 94 17.33 -9.19 -2.13
N GLY A 95 17.23 -8.02 -1.50
CA GLY A 95 17.92 -7.73 -0.24
C GLY A 95 17.30 -8.42 0.98
N GLY A 96 16.00 -8.74 0.92
CA GLY A 96 15.26 -9.47 1.95
C GLY A 96 14.88 -10.87 1.49
N HIS A 97 13.59 -11.18 1.51
CA HIS A 97 13.03 -12.45 1.02
C HIS A 97 11.78 -12.18 0.18
N ILE A 98 11.26 -13.21 -0.50
CA ILE A 98 10.07 -13.04 -1.34
C ILE A 98 8.84 -12.89 -0.44
N VAL A 99 8.21 -11.72 -0.51
CA VAL A 99 6.92 -11.44 0.12
C VAL A 99 5.86 -11.32 -0.99
N SER A 100 4.78 -12.09 -0.86
CA SER A 100 3.68 -12.11 -1.83
C SER A 100 2.82 -10.85 -1.76
N GLY A 101 2.74 -10.24 -0.56
CA GLY A 101 1.80 -9.17 -0.23
C GLY A 101 0.35 -9.64 -0.05
N HIS A 102 0.12 -10.96 0.03
CA HIS A 102 -1.14 -11.54 0.47
C HIS A 102 -0.99 -11.93 1.94
N VAL A 103 -1.81 -11.32 2.81
CA VAL A 103 -1.83 -11.62 4.24
C VAL A 103 -2.80 -12.79 4.47
N ASP A 104 -2.38 -13.79 5.24
CA ASP A 104 -3.15 -15.01 5.51
C ASP A 104 -4.30 -14.83 6.54
#